data_AF-A0A182N754-F1
#
_entry.id   AF-A0A182N754-F1
#
_cell.length_a   1.000
_cell.length_b   1.000
_cell.length_c   1.000
_cell.angle_alpha   90.00
_cell.angle_beta   90.00
_cell.angle_gamma   90.00
#
_symmetry.space_group_name_H-M   'P 1'
#
loop_
_entity.id
_entity.type
_entity.pdbx_description
1 polymer ?
#
loop_
_entity_poly.entity_id
_entity_poly.type
_entity_poly.pdbx_seq_one_letter_code
_entity_poly.pdbx_strand_id
1 'polypeptide(L)'
;MILIGENGDWEQEPPIHTKSNLAAHQVTGLQPFTVYSFRVIAVNKLGHSPPSKESYYFVTLREAPKGKPVTTIAHNTSATSVYISWKAPPPESILGEFLGYRITYRPRDHHTDDVKEIYIRDSAVEVLFRFC
;
A
#
# COMPACT_ATOMS: atom_id res chain seq x y z
N MET A 1 7.78 -13.03 -18.02
CA MET A 1 7.97 -13.43 -16.62
C MET A 1 8.17 -12.17 -15.80
N ILE A 2 7.67 -12.21 -14.57
CA ILE A 2 7.72 -11.12 -13.61
C ILE A 2 8.44 -11.61 -12.35
N LEU A 3 9.26 -10.75 -11.76
CA LEU A 3 9.91 -10.97 -10.48
C LEU A 3 9.34 -9.93 -9.51
N ILE A 4 8.88 -10.37 -8.34
CA ILE A 4 8.31 -9.49 -7.31
C ILE A 4 9.31 -9.40 -6.14
N GLY A 5 9.77 -8.19 -5.83
CA GLY A 5 10.83 -7.98 -4.84
C GLY A 5 12.24 -8.27 -5.38
N GLU A 6 13.26 -7.97 -4.58
CA GLU A 6 14.68 -8.15 -4.97
C GLU A 6 15.15 -9.61 -4.91
N ASN A 7 14.48 -10.44 -4.09
CA ASN A 7 14.82 -11.84 -3.83
C ASN A 7 13.65 -12.79 -4.13
N GLY A 8 12.69 -12.36 -4.95
CA GLY A 8 11.54 -13.19 -5.32
C GLY A 8 11.90 -14.34 -6.25
N ASP A 9 10.91 -15.17 -6.54
CA ASP A 9 10.99 -16.13 -7.63
C ASP A 9 10.40 -15.55 -8.92
N TRP A 10 10.88 -16.05 -10.06
CA TRP A 10 10.33 -15.66 -11.36
C TRP A 10 8.99 -16.33 -11.60
N GLU A 11 7.94 -15.54 -11.70
CA GLU A 11 6.59 -16.01 -12.03
C GLU A 11 6.32 -15.84 -13.53
N GLN A 12 5.68 -16.85 -14.12
CA GLN A 12 5.31 -16.82 -15.53
C GLN A 12 3.89 -16.29 -15.71
N GLU A 13 3.81 -15.06 -16.23
CA GLU A 13 2.56 -14.47 -16.70
C GLU A 13 1.98 -15.25 -17.91
N PRO A 14 0.64 -15.21 -18.11
CA PRO A 14 0.00 -15.84 -19.26
C PRO A 14 0.62 -15.44 -20.60
N PRO A 15 0.69 -16.36 -21.58
CA PRO A 15 1.23 -16.03 -22.90
C PRO A 15 0.48 -14.90 -23.58
N ILE A 16 1.21 -13.83 -23.91
CA ILE A 16 0.67 -12.68 -24.63
C ILE A 16 0.80 -12.96 -26.13
N HIS A 17 -0.34 -12.98 -26.82
CA HIS A 17 -0.37 -13.10 -28.28
C HIS A 17 -0.39 -11.70 -28.91
N THR A 18 0.71 -11.30 -29.54
CA THR A 18 0.76 -10.05 -30.30
C THR A 18 0.11 -10.27 -31.67
N LYS A 19 -0.89 -9.45 -32.01
CA LYS A 19 -1.57 -9.50 -33.32
C LYS A 19 -0.74 -8.88 -34.45
N SER A 20 0.37 -8.23 -34.13
CA SER A 20 1.26 -7.54 -35.06
C SER A 20 2.72 -7.80 -34.72
N ASN A 21 3.63 -7.29 -35.55
CA ASN A 21 5.07 -7.27 -35.33
C ASN A 21 5.53 -6.27 -34.25
N LEU A 22 4.60 -5.72 -33.46
CA LEU A 22 4.92 -4.80 -32.38
C LEU A 22 5.67 -5.54 -31.25
N ALA A 23 6.89 -5.09 -30.96
CA ALA A 23 7.72 -5.62 -29.87
C ALA A 23 7.50 -4.85 -28.55
N ALA A 24 6.23 -4.56 -28.22
CA ALA A 24 5.86 -3.82 -27.02
C ALA A 24 4.58 -4.38 -26.40
N HIS A 25 4.51 -4.35 -25.07
CA HIS A 25 3.33 -4.73 -24.31
C HIS A 25 3.25 -3.91 -23.02
N GLN A 26 2.03 -3.53 -22.64
CA GLN A 26 1.78 -2.84 -21.38
C GLN A 26 1.34 -3.84 -20.32
N VAL A 27 2.19 -4.03 -19.30
CA VAL A 27 1.84 -4.84 -18.12
C VAL A 27 0.93 -4.00 -17.22
N THR A 28 -0.18 -4.57 -16.77
CA THR A 28 -1.19 -3.91 -15.92
C THR A 28 -1.46 -4.76 -14.67
N GLY A 29 -2.06 -4.16 -13.64
CA GLY A 29 -2.43 -4.89 -12.42
C GLY A 29 -1.28 -5.16 -11.46
N LEU A 30 -0.17 -4.42 -11.59
CA LEU A 30 0.94 -4.47 -10.64
C LEU A 30 0.52 -3.92 -9.27
N GLN A 31 1.11 -4.47 -8.21
CA GLN A 31 0.91 -3.98 -6.86
C GLN A 31 1.57 -2.59 -6.72
N PRO A 32 0.91 -1.61 -6.08
CA PRO A 32 1.51 -0.32 -5.75
C PRO A 32 2.72 -0.45 -4.84
N PHE A 33 3.63 0.51 -4.91
CA PHE A 33 4.81 0.60 -4.05
C PHE A 33 5.59 -0.73 -3.91
N THR A 34 5.73 -1.45 -5.03
CA THR A 34 6.32 -2.79 -5.07
C THR A 34 7.45 -2.82 -6.09
N VAL A 35 8.55 -3.48 -5.72
CA VAL A 35 9.73 -3.66 -6.59
C VAL A 35 9.43 -4.76 -7.61
N TYR A 36 9.74 -4.50 -8.88
CA TYR A 36 9.60 -5.46 -9.96
C TYR A 36 10.82 -5.51 -10.86
N SER A 37 11.04 -6.67 -11.49
CA SER A 37 11.89 -6.85 -12.67
C SER A 37 11.18 -7.75 -13.68
N PHE A 38 11.46 -7.56 -14.98
CA PHE A 38 10.85 -8.31 -16.06
C PHE A 38 11.88 -8.98 -16.95
N ARG A 39 11.51 -10.13 -17.49
CA ARG A 39 12.22 -10.75 -18.62
C ARG A 39 11.22 -11.47 -19.53
N VAL A 40 11.55 -11.59 -20.81
CA VAL A 40 10.64 -12.13 -21.84
C VAL A 40 11.09 -13.50 -22.33
N ILE A 41 10.14 -14.36 -22.69
CA ILE A 41 10.37 -15.60 -23.43
C ILE A 41 9.61 -15.46 -24.75
N ALA A 42 10.28 -15.72 -25.86
CA ALA A 42 9.63 -15.80 -27.16
C ALA A 42 9.02 -17.20 -27.34
N VAL A 43 7.79 -17.25 -27.82
CA VAL A 43 7.06 -18.50 -28.07
C VAL A 43 6.72 -18.60 -29.54
N ASN A 44 7.06 -19.72 -30.17
CA ASN A 44 6.66 -20.06 -31.53
C ASN A 44 6.09 -21.49 -31.58
N LYS A 45 5.73 -21.97 -32.79
CA LYS A 45 5.15 -23.31 -32.97
C LYS A 45 6.06 -24.47 -32.56
N LEU A 46 7.39 -24.24 -32.50
CA LEU A 46 8.37 -25.25 -32.12
C LEU A 46 8.66 -25.25 -30.62
N GLY A 47 8.36 -24.15 -29.92
CA GLY A 47 8.50 -24.05 -28.47
C GLY A 47 8.93 -22.67 -27.98
N HIS A 48 9.60 -22.67 -26.83
CA HIS A 48 10.01 -21.47 -26.09
C HIS A 48 11.50 -21.19 -26.31
N SER A 49 11.86 -19.91 -26.42
CA SER A 49 13.25 -19.48 -26.33
C SER A 49 13.77 -19.57 -24.88
N PRO A 50 15.10 -19.48 -24.67
CA PRO A 50 15.63 -19.06 -23.39
C PRO A 50 15.07 -17.68 -22.98
N PRO A 51 14.99 -17.38 -21.68
CA PRO A 51 14.62 -16.05 -21.20
C PRO A 51 15.59 -14.97 -21.68
N SER A 52 15.09 -13.76 -21.93
CA SER A 52 15.94 -12.58 -22.13
C SER A 52 16.73 -12.25 -20.85
N LYS A 53 17.70 -11.34 -20.98
CA LYS A 53 18.25 -10.62 -19.83
C LYS A 53 17.13 -9.91 -19.06
N GLU A 54 17.23 -9.89 -17.74
CA GLU A 54 16.32 -9.14 -16.89
C GLU A 54 16.44 -7.62 -17.09
N SER A 55 15.32 -6.91 -16.90
CA SER A 55 15.30 -5.46 -16.80
C SER A 55 15.95 -5.01 -15.49
N TYR A 56 16.28 -3.72 -15.43
CA TYR A 56 16.57 -3.09 -14.14
C TYR A 56 15.38 -3.21 -13.19
N TYR A 57 15.67 -3.23 -11.89
CA TYR A 57 14.65 -3.09 -10.86
C TYR A 57 14.02 -1.70 -10.94
N PHE A 58 12.71 -1.66 -10.75
CA PHE A 58 11.96 -0.43 -10.60
C PHE A 58 10.85 -0.61 -9.57
N VAL A 59 10.39 0.49 -8.99
CA VAL A 59 9.31 0.50 -7.98
C VAL A 59 8.08 1.13 -8.61
N THR A 60 6.93 0.47 -8.47
CA THR A 60 5.65 1.05 -8.88
C THR A 60 5.28 2.26 -8.03
N LEU A 61 4.41 3.11 -8.56
CA LEU A 61 3.93 4.29 -7.83
C LEU A 61 3.15 3.90 -6.58
N ARG A 62 3.17 4.79 -5.59
CA ARG A 62 2.32 4.70 -4.40
C ARG A 62 0.84 4.94 -4.76
N GLU A 63 -0.05 4.35 -3.99
CA GLU A 63 -1.49 4.57 -4.05
C GLU A 63 -1.99 5.08 -2.69
N ALA A 64 -3.24 5.55 -2.61
CA ALA A 64 -3.88 5.84 -1.34
C ALA A 64 -4.03 4.55 -0.52
N PRO A 65 -3.78 4.56 0.80
CA PRO A 65 -4.00 3.40 1.65
C PRO A 65 -5.45 2.89 1.51
N LYS A 66 -5.60 1.58 1.34
CA LYS A 66 -6.91 0.90 1.33
C LYS A 66 -7.28 0.34 2.71
N GLY A 67 -6.27 0.09 3.53
CA GLY A 67 -6.46 -0.30 4.93
C GLY A 67 -6.91 0.85 5.81
N LYS A 68 -7.57 0.50 6.91
CA LYS A 68 -7.96 1.44 7.96
C LYS A 68 -7.52 0.95 9.34
N PRO A 69 -7.15 1.84 10.25
CA PRO A 69 -6.96 1.45 11.64
C PRO A 69 -8.28 0.94 12.23
N VAL A 70 -8.19 -0.03 13.14
CA VAL A 70 -9.36 -0.60 13.82
C VAL A 70 -9.31 -0.19 15.28
N THR A 71 -10.23 0.66 15.72
CA THR A 71 -10.33 1.06 17.14
C THR A 71 -10.56 -0.16 18.03
N THR A 72 -9.73 -0.31 19.05
CA THR A 72 -9.79 -1.40 20.03
C THR A 72 -10.36 -0.94 21.36
N ILE A 73 -9.97 0.24 21.80
CA ILE A 73 -10.42 0.83 23.06
C ILE A 73 -10.75 2.30 22.82
N ALA A 74 -11.86 2.75 23.40
CA ALA A 74 -12.19 4.17 23.52
C ALA A 74 -12.97 4.38 24.82
N HIS A 75 -12.41 5.12 25.78
CA HIS A 75 -13.10 5.43 27.03
C HIS A 75 -12.59 6.73 27.66
N ASN A 76 -13.43 7.35 28.47
CA ASN A 76 -13.03 8.53 29.25
C ASN A 76 -12.14 8.08 30.40
N THR A 77 -10.99 8.74 30.56
CA THR A 77 -10.09 8.55 31.71
C THR A 77 -10.32 9.62 32.77
N SER A 78 -10.94 10.74 32.41
CA SER A 78 -11.41 11.80 33.32
C SER A 78 -12.58 12.56 32.68
N ALA A 79 -13.11 13.58 33.38
CA ALA A 79 -14.12 14.48 32.83
C ALA A 79 -13.63 15.25 31.58
N THR A 80 -12.32 15.35 31.39
CA THR A 80 -11.70 16.11 30.29
C THR A 80 -10.66 15.29 29.54
N SER A 81 -10.67 13.97 29.60
CA SER A 81 -9.66 13.14 28.92
C SER A 81 -10.25 11.84 28.40
N VAL A 82 -9.83 11.45 27.21
CA VAL A 82 -10.25 10.22 26.53
C VAL A 82 -9.02 9.44 26.12
N TYR A 83 -8.99 8.16 26.45
CA TYR A 83 -7.99 7.22 25.98
C TYR A 83 -8.53 6.46 24.78
N ILE A 84 -7.74 6.39 23.71
CA ILE A 84 -8.07 5.67 22.48
C ILE A 84 -6.88 4.81 22.07
N SER A 85 -7.15 3.55 21.75
CA SER A 85 -6.20 2.66 21.09
C SER A 85 -6.82 2.02 19.85
N TRP A 86 -5.99 1.61 18.90
CA TRP A 86 -6.41 0.96 17.67
C TRP A 86 -5.48 -0.20 17.31
N LYS A 87 -5.68 -0.82 16.15
CA LYS A 87 -4.68 -1.66 15.48
C LYS A 87 -4.30 -0.99 14.18
N ALA A 88 -3.01 -1.07 13.82
CA ALA A 88 -2.53 -0.60 12.53
C ALA A 88 -3.21 -1.35 11.36
N PRO A 89 -3.43 -0.70 10.22
CA PRO A 89 -3.82 -1.41 9.01
C PRO A 89 -2.72 -2.41 8.60
N PRO A 90 -3.08 -3.53 7.94
CA PRO A 90 -2.08 -4.46 7.41
C PRO A 90 -1.08 -3.74 6.48
N PRO A 91 0.24 -4.05 6.53
CA PRO A 91 1.25 -3.36 5.73
C PRO A 91 0.96 -3.34 4.22
N GLU A 92 0.47 -4.44 3.68
CA GLU A 92 0.08 -4.62 2.28
C GLU A 92 -1.07 -3.70 1.85
N SER A 93 -1.81 -3.13 2.79
CA SER A 93 -2.94 -2.23 2.54
C SER A 93 -2.57 -0.75 2.63
N ILE A 94 -1.32 -0.44 3.00
CA ILE A 94 -0.80 0.95 3.05
C ILE A 94 -0.49 1.46 1.64
N LEU A 95 -0.06 0.57 0.73
CA LEU A 95 0.20 0.88 -0.70
C LEU A 95 1.21 2.02 -0.91
N GLY A 96 2.15 2.16 0.02
CA GLY A 96 3.11 3.25 0.08
C GLY A 96 3.91 3.21 1.37
N GLU A 97 4.64 4.29 1.61
CA GLU A 97 5.30 4.51 2.89
C GLU A 97 4.26 4.79 3.98
N PHE A 98 4.47 4.21 5.17
CA PHE A 98 3.68 4.60 6.33
C PHE A 98 4.05 6.01 6.77
N LEU A 99 3.11 6.95 6.68
CA LEU A 99 3.34 8.35 7.05
C LEU A 99 2.85 8.70 8.47
N GLY A 100 1.96 7.88 9.02
CA GLY A 100 1.33 8.12 10.32
C GLY A 100 -0.19 8.11 10.30
N TYR A 101 -0.79 8.45 11.44
CA TYR A 101 -2.22 8.61 11.63
C TYR A 101 -2.61 10.09 11.67
N ARG A 102 -3.77 10.41 11.08
CA ARG A 102 -4.46 11.69 11.25
C ARG A 102 -5.74 11.44 12.06
N ILE A 103 -5.85 12.12 13.19
CA ILE A 103 -6.97 11.98 14.11
C ILE A 103 -7.73 13.30 14.16
N THR A 104 -9.01 13.25 13.89
CA THR A 104 -9.90 14.41 13.83
C THR A 104 -10.96 14.28 14.90
N TYR A 105 -11.15 15.30 15.73
CA TYR A 105 -12.12 15.29 16.81
C TYR A 105 -12.81 16.65 16.98
N ARG A 106 -14.02 16.63 17.52
CA ARG A 106 -14.82 17.82 17.82
C ARG A 106 -15.77 17.56 18.99
N PRO A 107 -16.19 18.58 19.76
CA PRO A 107 -17.29 18.43 20.69
C PRO A 107 -18.58 18.05 19.96
N ARG A 108 -19.45 17.28 20.62
CA ARG A 108 -20.72 16.84 20.03
C ARG A 108 -21.68 18.01 19.80
N ASP A 109 -21.75 18.91 20.77
CA ASP A 109 -22.79 19.94 20.90
C ASP A 109 -22.35 21.34 20.43
N HIS A 110 -21.12 21.47 19.92
CA HIS A 110 -20.61 22.71 19.32
C HIS A 110 -20.79 22.72 17.80
N HIS A 111 -20.77 23.93 17.20
CA HIS A 111 -20.89 24.12 15.75
C HIS A 111 -19.81 23.32 15.01
N THR A 112 -20.09 22.94 13.75
CA THR A 112 -19.24 22.04 12.94
C THR A 112 -17.83 22.54 12.68
N ASP A 113 -17.52 23.79 13.03
CA ASP A 113 -16.28 24.48 12.70
C ASP A 113 -15.18 24.24 13.75
N ASP A 114 -15.50 23.69 14.93
CA ASP A 114 -14.55 23.40 16.02
C ASP A 114 -13.85 22.03 15.86
N VAL A 115 -13.45 21.70 14.64
CA VAL A 115 -12.73 20.47 14.34
C VAL A 115 -11.24 20.66 14.62
N LYS A 116 -10.69 19.80 15.48
CA LYS A 116 -9.26 19.74 15.79
C LYS A 116 -8.64 18.51 15.15
N GLU A 117 -7.41 18.66 14.66
CA GLU A 117 -6.63 17.58 14.06
C GLU A 117 -5.32 17.34 14.80
N ILE A 118 -4.93 16.07 14.91
CA ILE A 118 -3.66 15.62 15.46
C ILE A 118 -3.01 14.65 14.48
N TYR A 119 -1.69 14.77 14.31
CA TYR A 119 -0.89 13.90 13.46
C TYR A 119 0.09 13.10 14.32
N ILE A 120 0.12 11.78 14.11
CA ILE A 120 0.96 10.87 14.86
C ILE A 120 1.81 10.10 13.85
N ARG A 121 3.12 10.37 13.88
CA ARG A 121 4.08 9.71 12.98
C ARG A 121 4.61 8.40 13.53
N ASP A 122 4.46 8.19 14.83
CA ASP A 122 4.84 6.94 15.46
C ASP A 122 3.86 5.84 15.03
N SER A 123 4.42 4.68 14.70
CA SER A 123 3.66 3.46 14.46
C SER A 123 3.09 2.86 15.76
N ALA A 124 3.64 3.26 16.93
CA ALA A 124 3.19 2.81 18.25
C ALA A 124 1.73 3.22 18.49
N VAL A 125 0.95 2.26 18.97
CA VAL A 125 -0.51 2.28 18.82
C VAL A 125 -1.20 2.52 20.15
N GLU A 126 -1.19 3.74 20.67
CA GLU A 126 -1.94 4.11 21.89
C GLU A 126 -1.85 5.61 22.16
N VAL A 127 -2.97 6.29 22.44
CA VAL A 127 -2.96 7.73 22.69
C VAL A 127 -3.97 8.14 23.77
N LEU A 128 -3.49 8.93 24.72
CA LEU A 128 -4.32 9.63 25.69
C LEU A 128 -4.54 11.09 25.22
N PHE A 129 -5.78 11.44 24.91
CA PHE A 129 -6.19 12.81 24.62
C PHE A 129 -6.59 13.50 25.92
N ARG A 130 -5.99 14.66 26.20
CA ARG A 130 -6.41 15.57 27.27
C ARG A 130 -7.02 16.81 26.63
N PHE A 131 -8.26 17.09 26.97
CA PHE A 131 -8.98 18.32 26.64
C PHE A 131 -8.81 19.26 27.84
N CYS A 132 -8.42 20.50 27.59
CA CYS A 132 -8.34 21.58 28.57
C CYS A 132 -9.42 22.62 28.30
#